data_AF-A0A954N4K7-F1
#
_entry.id   AF-A0A954N4K7-F1
#
_cell.length_a   1.000
_cell.length_b   1.000
_cell.length_c   1.000
_cell.angle_alpha   90.00
_cell.angle_beta   90.00
_cell.angle_gamma   90.00
#
_symmetry.space_group_name_H-M   'P 1'
#
loop_
_entity.id
_entity.type
_entity.pdbx_description
1 polymer ?
#
loop_
_entity_poly.entity_id
_entity_poly.type
_entity_poly.pdbx_seq_one_letter_code
_entity_poly.pdbx_strand_id
1 'polypeptide(L)'
;MSLPSGFKTAGLHCGVKKDPALLDLSLFVSDTPCVSAGVFTQNRVCGAPVKVSRERVKRTTSRAVLINSGNSNACTGDRCIADAKWMTAEVATKLGCSAEDVLL
;
A
#
# COMPACT_ATOMS: atom_id res chain seq x y z
N MET A 1 -10.72 10.75 16.30
CA MET A 1 -9.99 11.59 15.31
C MET A 1 -10.81 11.55 14.02
N SER A 2 -11.20 12.70 13.45
CA SER A 2 -11.95 12.74 12.20
C SER A 2 -11.00 12.83 11.02
N LEU A 3 -11.18 11.96 10.02
CA LEU A 3 -10.47 12.07 8.75
C LEU A 3 -11.09 13.18 7.89
N PRO A 4 -10.35 13.73 6.91
CA PRO A 4 -10.94 14.57 5.88
C PRO A 4 -12.12 13.88 5.19
N SER A 5 -13.10 14.66 4.75
CA SER A 5 -14.27 14.14 4.04
C SER A 5 -13.85 13.29 2.83
N GLY A 6 -14.51 12.14 2.66
CA GLY A 6 -14.20 11.19 1.58
C GLY A 6 -12.96 10.33 1.83
N PHE A 7 -12.38 10.32 3.03
CA PHE A 7 -11.30 9.39 3.41
C PHE A 7 -11.70 8.46 4.54
N LYS A 8 -11.29 7.20 4.41
CA LYS A 8 -11.50 6.12 5.38
C LYS A 8 -10.18 5.44 5.69
N THR A 9 -10.08 4.88 6.89
CA THR A 9 -8.92 4.08 7.29
C THR A 9 -9.37 2.85 8.06
N ALA A 10 -8.59 1.78 7.94
CA ALA A 10 -8.72 0.58 8.75
C ALA A 10 -7.33 0.09 9.15
N GLY A 11 -7.21 -0.44 10.37
CA GLY A 11 -6.02 -1.12 10.85
C GLY A 11 -6.42 -2.50 11.38
N LEU A 12 -5.65 -3.53 11.02
CA LEU A 12 -5.91 -4.91 11.42
C LEU A 12 -4.62 -5.66 11.73
N HIS A 13 -4.78 -6.76 12.44
CA HIS A 13 -3.73 -7.75 12.64
C HIS A 13 -3.87 -8.85 11.56
N CYS A 14 -2.83 -9.09 10.78
CA CYS A 14 -2.76 -10.07 9.70
C CYS A 14 -1.68 -11.14 9.91
N GLY A 15 -0.97 -11.13 11.04
CA GLY A 15 -0.02 -12.17 11.43
C GLY A 15 1.42 -11.94 10.95
N VAL A 16 1.77 -10.72 10.53
CA VAL A 16 3.16 -10.32 10.28
C VAL A 16 3.90 -10.15 11.60
N LYS A 17 3.27 -9.49 12.58
CA LYS A 17 3.78 -9.42 13.96
C LYS A 17 3.35 -10.65 14.72
N LYS A 18 4.21 -11.14 15.62
CA LYS A 18 3.90 -12.32 16.46
C LYS A 18 2.85 -12.04 17.52
N ASP A 19 2.82 -10.81 18.03
CA ASP A 19 1.88 -10.40 19.07
C ASP A 19 0.52 -10.05 18.42
N PRO A 20 -0.56 -10.79 18.72
CA PRO A 20 -1.89 -10.53 18.17
C PRO A 20 -2.52 -9.22 18.65
N ALA A 21 -2.00 -8.61 19.72
CA ALA A 21 -2.44 -7.29 20.17
C ALA A 21 -1.89 -6.15 19.28
N LEU A 22 -0.87 -6.42 18.46
CA LEU A 22 -0.25 -5.42 17.60
C LEU A 22 -0.83 -5.47 16.19
N LEU A 23 -1.40 -4.34 15.75
CA LEU A 23 -1.78 -4.13 14.36
C LEU A 23 -0.54 -4.07 13.46
N ASP A 24 -0.65 -4.65 12.27
CA ASP A 24 0.47 -4.84 11.33
C ASP A 24 0.06 -4.68 9.86
N LEU A 25 -1.20 -4.37 9.60
CA LEU A 25 -1.70 -3.96 8.30
C LEU A 25 -2.62 -2.75 8.46
N SER A 26 -2.50 -1.78 7.55
CA SER A 26 -3.34 -0.59 7.52
C SER A 26 -3.70 -0.24 6.09
N LEU A 27 -4.93 0.23 5.89
CA LEU A 27 -5.43 0.63 4.59
C LEU A 27 -6.05 2.01 4.71
N PHE A 28 -5.59 2.94 3.87
CA PHE A 28 -6.23 4.24 3.67
C PHE A 28 -6.93 4.24 2.32
N VAL A 29 -8.15 4.73 2.27
CA VAL A 29 -9.00 4.72 1.07
C VAL A 29 -9.61 6.11 0.89
N SER A 30 -9.52 6.63 -0.32
CA SER A 30 -10.36 7.74 -0.78
C SER A 30 -11.63 7.18 -1.42
N ASP A 31 -12.78 7.78 -1.15
CA ASP A 31 -14.07 7.42 -1.73
C ASP A 31 -14.17 7.76 -3.22
N THR A 32 -13.35 8.71 -3.70
CA THR A 32 -13.24 9.13 -5.11
C THR A 32 -11.78 9.02 -5.60
N PRO A 33 -11.53 8.98 -6.92
CA PRO A 33 -10.16 9.14 -7.44
C PRO A 33 -9.55 10.45 -6.96
N CYS A 34 -8.33 10.40 -6.44
CA CYS A 34 -7.61 11.56 -5.93
C CYS A 34 -6.21 11.67 -6.53
N VAL A 35 -5.64 12.87 -6.47
CA VAL A 35 -4.24 13.09 -6.84
C VAL A 35 -3.36 12.67 -5.67
N SER A 36 -2.27 11.96 -5.96
CA SER A 36 -1.26 11.60 -4.97
C SER A 36 0.09 12.24 -5.31
N ALA A 37 0.88 12.48 -4.28
CA ALA A 37 2.27 12.90 -4.38
C ALA A 37 3.07 12.13 -3.34
N GLY A 38 4.29 11.72 -3.70
CA GLY A 38 5.11 10.88 -2.84
C GLY A 38 6.59 11.02 -3.15
N VAL A 39 7.39 11.09 -2.10
CA VAL A 39 8.85 11.00 -2.15
C VAL A 39 9.27 9.66 -1.55
N PHE A 40 10.30 9.06 -2.12
CA PHE A 40 10.74 7.72 -1.75
C PHE A 40 12.23 7.69 -1.46
N THR A 41 12.68 6.70 -0.69
CA THR A 41 14.11 6.49 -0.45
C THR A 41 14.89 6.35 -1.76
N GLN A 42 16.11 6.89 -1.76
CA GLN A 42 17.09 6.72 -2.85
C GLN A 42 17.98 5.48 -2.66
N ASN A 43 17.81 4.74 -1.56
CA ASN A 43 18.59 3.53 -1.31
C ASN A 43 18.40 2.51 -2.44
N ARG A 44 19.52 2.02 -2.96
CA ARG A 44 19.55 0.95 -3.98
C ARG A 44 18.91 -0.33 -3.47
N VAL A 45 19.10 -0.63 -2.18
CA VAL A 45 18.46 -1.74 -1.47
C VAL A 45 17.16 -1.20 -0.85
N CYS A 46 16.10 -1.18 -1.65
CA CYS A 46 14.76 -0.79 -1.21
C CYS A 46 13.78 -1.95 -1.39
N GLY A 47 12.73 -1.96 -0.55
CA GLY A 47 11.65 -2.94 -0.65
C GLY A 47 10.91 -2.85 -1.98
N ALA A 48 10.27 -3.96 -2.37
CA ALA A 48 9.38 -3.98 -3.53
C ALA A 48 8.28 -2.90 -3.47
N PRO A 49 7.64 -2.61 -2.31
CA PRO A 49 6.65 -1.54 -2.19
C PRO A 49 7.13 -0.20 -2.75
N VAL A 50 8.36 0.20 -2.40
CA VAL A 50 8.96 1.46 -2.85
C VAL A 50 9.06 1.53 -4.37
N LYS A 51 9.48 0.44 -5.02
CA LYS A 51 9.61 0.40 -6.49
C LYS A 51 8.24 0.53 -7.16
N VAL A 52 7.26 -0.23 -6.68
CA VAL A 52 5.89 -0.23 -7.21
C VAL A 52 5.24 1.15 -7.04
N SER A 53 5.32 1.75 -5.85
CA SER A 53 4.69 3.05 -5.59
C SER A 53 5.39 4.20 -6.30
N ARG A 54 6.72 4.13 -6.51
CA ARG A 54 7.45 5.12 -7.30
C ARG A 54 7.00 5.13 -8.77
N GLU A 55 6.65 3.98 -9.33
CA GLU A 55 6.08 3.89 -10.68
C GLU A 55 4.65 4.43 -10.72
N ARG A 56 3.83 4.07 -9.72
CA ARG A 56 2.40 4.40 -9.70
C ARG A 56 2.09 5.85 -9.33
N VAL A 57 2.89 6.49 -8.48
CA VAL A 57 2.66 7.90 -8.10
C VAL A 57 2.79 8.87 -9.28
N LYS A 58 3.40 8.43 -10.39
CA LYS A 58 3.51 9.21 -11.64
C LYS A 58 2.19 9.26 -12.40
N ARG A 59 1.21 8.45 -12.03
CA ARG A 59 -0.13 8.44 -12.62
C ARG A 59 -0.93 9.65 -12.12
N THR A 60 -1.98 9.99 -12.85
CA THR A 60 -2.85 11.14 -12.53
C THR A 60 -3.85 10.86 -11.42
N THR A 61 -4.08 9.59 -11.08
CA THR A 61 -5.08 9.16 -10.10
C THR A 61 -4.53 8.12 -9.13
N SER A 62 -5.09 8.11 -7.92
CA SER A 62 -4.90 7.09 -6.89
C SER A 62 -6.20 6.95 -6.09
N ARG A 63 -6.32 5.84 -5.35
CA ARG A 63 -7.51 5.46 -4.58
C ARG A 63 -7.20 5.00 -3.18
N ALA A 64 -6.05 4.35 -2.98
CA ALA A 64 -5.72 3.80 -1.68
C ALA A 64 -4.21 3.70 -1.45
N VAL A 65 -3.83 3.53 -0.18
CA VAL A 65 -2.48 3.16 0.24
C VAL A 65 -2.59 2.00 1.22
N LEU A 66 -1.96 0.87 0.91
CA LEU A 66 -1.92 -0.32 1.75
C LEU A 66 -0.55 -0.45 2.42
N ILE A 67 -0.51 -0.36 3.74
CA ILE A 67 0.72 -0.27 4.52
C ILE A 67 0.81 -1.51 5.40
N ASN A 68 1.96 -2.18 5.40
CA ASN A 68 2.23 -3.25 6.35
C ASN A 68 3.37 -2.86 7.32
N SER A 69 3.39 -3.46 8.50
CA SER A 69 4.37 -3.20 9.55
C SER A 69 4.94 -4.52 10.08
N GLY A 70 6.25 -4.59 10.31
CA GLY A 70 6.94 -5.79 10.80
C GLY A 70 7.62 -6.63 9.71
N ASN A 71 7.41 -6.33 8.42
CA ASN A 71 8.17 -6.92 7.31
C ASN A 71 8.31 -5.89 6.18
N SER A 72 9.53 -5.60 5.72
CA SER A 72 9.74 -4.60 4.66
C SER A 72 9.43 -5.10 3.24
N ASN A 73 9.23 -6.41 3.06
CA ASN A 73 9.14 -7.06 1.76
C ASN A 73 10.31 -6.66 0.81
N ALA A 74 11.53 -6.87 1.30
CA ALA A 74 12.77 -6.48 0.65
C ALA A 74 13.69 -7.69 0.45
N CYS A 75 14.51 -7.65 -0.61
CA CYS A 75 15.57 -8.62 -0.88
C CYS A 75 15.13 -10.10 -1.05
N THR A 76 13.88 -10.36 -1.46
CA THR A 76 13.36 -11.73 -1.71
C THR A 76 13.20 -12.05 -3.20
N GLY A 77 13.93 -11.35 -4.08
CA GLY A 77 13.92 -11.57 -5.53
C GLY A 77 12.60 -11.17 -6.19
N ASP A 78 12.19 -11.87 -7.24
CA ASP A 78 10.96 -11.55 -7.99
C ASP A 78 9.69 -11.73 -7.16
N ARG A 79 9.76 -12.57 -6.12
CA ARG A 79 8.64 -12.84 -5.22
C ARG A 79 8.15 -11.58 -4.51
N CYS A 80 9.02 -10.70 -4.00
CA CYS A 80 8.54 -9.49 -3.32
C CYS A 80 7.73 -8.57 -4.24
N ILE A 81 8.11 -8.49 -5.51
CA ILE A 81 7.39 -7.69 -6.51
C ILE A 81 6.05 -8.34 -6.85
N ALA A 82 6.02 -9.67 -7.00
CA ALA A 82 4.78 -10.41 -7.21
C ALA A 82 3.81 -10.25 -6.02
N ASP A 83 4.30 -10.43 -4.79
CA ASP A 83 3.52 -10.28 -3.57
C ASP A 83 2.97 -8.84 -3.44
N ALA A 84 3.80 -7.82 -3.71
CA ALA A 84 3.38 -6.42 -3.71
C ALA A 84 2.27 -6.14 -4.75
N LYS A 85 2.43 -6.65 -5.98
CA LYS A 85 1.41 -6.50 -7.03
C LYS A 85 0.11 -7.22 -6.66
N TRP A 86 0.20 -8.45 -6.17
CA TRP A 86 -0.94 -9.24 -5.73
C TRP A 86 -1.74 -8.53 -4.63
N MET A 87 -1.07 -8.06 -3.56
CA MET A 87 -1.73 -7.33 -2.48
C MET A 87 -2.52 -6.11 -2.98
N THR A 88 -1.96 -5.36 -3.92
CA THR A 88 -2.63 -4.18 -4.49
C THR A 88 -3.80 -4.54 -5.39
N ALA A 89 -3.72 -5.66 -6.11
CA ALA A 89 -4.81 -6.16 -6.94
C ALA A 89 -6.00 -6.65 -6.10
N GLU A 90 -5.74 -7.30 -4.97
CA GLU A 90 -6.79 -7.72 -4.03
C GLU A 90 -7.54 -6.51 -3.46
N VAL A 91 -6.81 -5.49 -3.00
CA VAL A 91 -7.41 -4.24 -2.52
C VAL A 91 -8.23 -3.57 -3.62
N ALA A 92 -7.65 -3.42 -4.82
CA ALA A 92 -8.33 -2.77 -5.94
C ALA A 92 -9.61 -3.51 -6.36
N THR A 93 -9.61 -4.85 -6.34
CA THR A 93 -10.79 -5.66 -6.61
C THR A 93 -11.91 -5.36 -5.60
N LYS A 94 -11.59 -5.22 -4.32
CA LYS A 94 -12.60 -4.88 -3.29
C LYS A 94 -13.08 -3.43 -3.39
N LEU A 95 -12.26 -2.53 -3.92
CA LEU A 95 -12.60 -1.11 -4.08
C LEU A 95 -13.23 -0.79 -5.45
N GLY A 96 -13.23 -1.73 -6.39
CA GLY A 96 -13.70 -1.50 -7.76
C GLY A 96 -12.85 -0.48 -8.53
N CYS A 97 -11.53 -0.47 -8.31
CA CYS A 97 -10.59 0.40 -9.03
C CYS A 97 -9.47 -0.39 -9.71
N SER A 98 -8.55 0.31 -10.40
CA SER A 98 -7.36 -0.32 -10.98
C SER A 98 -6.34 -0.65 -9.89
N ALA A 99 -5.59 -1.74 -10.04
CA ALA A 99 -4.51 -2.11 -9.12
C ALA A 99 -3.43 -1.02 -9.01
N GLU A 100 -3.22 -0.28 -10.10
CA GLU A 100 -2.29 0.83 -10.19
C GLU A 100 -2.75 2.08 -9.43
N ASP A 101 -4.04 2.17 -9.07
CA ASP A 101 -4.55 3.24 -8.19
C ASP A 101 -4.27 2.94 -6.70
N VAL A 102 -3.70 1.78 -6.37
CA VAL A 102 -3.34 1.41 -4.99
C VAL A 102 -1.83 1.53 -4.81
N LEU A 103 -1.40 2.35 -3.86
CA LEU A 103 -0.01 2.49 -3.43
C LEU A 103 0.28 1.58 -2.23
N LEU A 104 1.57 1.47 -1.87
CA LEU A 104 2.09 0.65 -0.79
C LEU A 104 3.04 1.48 0.10
#